data_AF-A0A4P9XV48-F1
#
_entry.id   AF-A0A4P9XV48-F1
#
_cell.length_a   1.000
_cell.length_b   1.000
_cell.length_c   1.000
_cell.angle_alpha   90.00
_cell.angle_beta   90.00
_cell.angle_gamma   90.00
#
_symmetry.space_group_name_H-M   'P 1'
#
loop_
_entity.id
_entity.type
_entity.pdbx_description
1 polymer ?
#
loop_
_entity_poly.entity_id
_entity_poly.type
_entity_poly.pdbx_seq_one_letter_code
_entity_poly.pdbx_strand_id
1 'polypeptide(L)'
;PAVKPTQTFKAGTSINVEIEGTAPHGGGHCQFAISYDDGKTFVVLRDVMHNCTTNKSLKYSVPLPKNAPSSKKATFAWTWINAGGDYQYYMNCVDVAIEGSPNGSLTGKKLFVANILGGVK
;
A
#
# COMPACT_ATOMS: atom_id res chain seq x y z
N PRO A 1 -21.20 12.43 2.32
CA PRO A 1 -20.51 12.96 1.10
C PRO A 1 -19.66 11.86 0.46
N ALA A 2 -19.85 11.55 -0.82
CA ALA A 2 -19.00 10.57 -1.51
C ALA A 2 -17.58 11.13 -1.59
N VAL A 3 -16.61 10.46 -0.95
CA VAL A 3 -15.20 10.85 -1.02
C VAL A 3 -14.76 10.69 -2.47
N LYS A 4 -14.34 11.80 -3.08
CA LYS A 4 -13.81 11.79 -4.45
C LYS A 4 -12.41 11.17 -4.41
N PRO A 5 -12.09 10.22 -5.31
CA PRO A 5 -10.75 9.62 -5.35
C PRO A 5 -9.71 10.71 -5.63
N THR A 6 -8.55 10.60 -4.99
CA THR A 6 -7.42 11.51 -5.18
C THR A 6 -6.87 11.40 -6.59
N GLN A 7 -6.82 10.18 -7.13
CA GLN A 7 -6.33 9.90 -8.48
C GLN A 7 -6.97 8.65 -9.06
N THR A 8 -7.02 8.58 -10.41
CA THR A 8 -7.46 7.40 -11.16
C THR A 8 -6.25 6.71 -11.78
N PHE A 9 -6.16 5.39 -11.62
CA PHE A 9 -5.12 4.55 -12.22
C PHE A 9 -5.73 3.49 -13.13
N LYS A 10 -5.03 3.21 -14.23
CA LYS A 10 -5.42 2.15 -15.16
C LYS A 10 -4.78 0.82 -14.76
N ALA A 11 -5.56 -0.26 -14.70
CA ALA A 11 -5.01 -1.60 -14.49
C ALA A 11 -3.91 -1.93 -15.52
N GLY A 12 -2.83 -2.56 -15.07
CA GLY A 12 -1.66 -2.86 -15.89
C GLY A 12 -0.60 -1.77 -15.95
N THR A 13 -0.83 -0.61 -15.33
CA THR A 13 0.19 0.43 -15.14
C THR A 13 0.81 0.34 -13.74
N SER A 14 1.57 1.35 -13.33
CA SER A 14 2.13 1.44 -11.99
C SER A 14 1.67 2.71 -11.28
N ILE A 15 1.46 2.59 -9.97
CA ILE A 15 1.25 3.70 -9.05
C ILE A 15 2.62 4.19 -8.61
N ASN A 16 2.94 5.45 -8.86
CA ASN A 16 4.20 6.04 -8.42
C ASN A 16 4.01 6.65 -7.03
N VAL A 17 4.90 6.30 -6.11
CA VAL A 17 4.88 6.75 -4.71
C VAL A 17 6.21 7.41 -4.40
N GLU A 18 6.17 8.55 -3.72
CA GLU A 18 7.33 9.21 -3.13
C GLU A 18 7.10 9.28 -1.62
N ILE A 19 8.09 8.82 -0.86
CA ILE A 19 8.07 8.87 0.60
C ILE A 19 8.96 10.03 1.05
N GLU A 20 8.41 10.91 1.88
CA GLU A 20 9.15 12.00 2.51
C GLU A 20 9.20 11.79 4.03
N GLY A 21 10.28 12.26 4.67
CA GLY A 21 10.48 12.15 6.11
C GLY A 21 11.94 12.32 6.51
N THR A 22 12.18 12.51 7.81
CA THR A 22 13.52 12.80 8.36
C THR A 22 14.07 11.72 9.29
N ALA A 23 13.24 10.76 9.71
CA ALA A 23 13.61 9.68 10.62
C ALA A 23 13.47 8.32 9.93
N PRO A 24 14.54 7.78 9.30
CA PRO A 24 14.45 6.54 8.54
C PRO A 24 14.48 5.27 9.41
N HIS A 25 14.68 5.38 10.73
CA HIS A 25 14.65 4.26 11.70
C HIS A 25 15.41 3.00 11.24
N GLY A 26 16.62 3.17 10.67
CA GLY A 26 17.45 2.06 10.17
C GLY A 26 16.88 1.33 8.95
N GLY A 27 15.77 1.83 8.39
CA GLY A 27 15.04 1.25 7.29
C GLY A 27 13.93 0.34 7.75
N GLY A 28 13.90 -0.89 7.23
CA GLY A 28 12.89 -1.89 7.55
C GLY A 28 12.08 -2.31 6.33
N HIS A 29 10.86 -2.78 6.58
CA HIS A 29 10.03 -3.45 5.59
C HIS A 29 8.80 -2.61 5.26
N CYS A 30 8.55 -2.39 3.98
CA CYS A 30 7.32 -1.75 3.52
C CYS A 30 6.51 -2.68 2.63
N GLN A 31 5.19 -2.57 2.76
CA GLN A 31 4.25 -3.14 1.82
C GLN A 31 3.38 -2.04 1.24
N PHE A 32 3.19 -2.10 -0.08
CA PHE A 32 2.19 -1.32 -0.79
C PHE A 32 1.05 -2.26 -1.14
N ALA A 33 -0.17 -1.92 -0.72
CA ALA A 33 -1.32 -2.79 -0.84
C ALA A 33 -2.55 -2.01 -1.31
N ILE A 34 -3.55 -2.73 -1.82
CA ILE A 34 -4.82 -2.14 -2.24
C ILE A 34 -5.99 -2.93 -1.64
N SER A 35 -7.02 -2.18 -1.27
CA SER A 35 -8.29 -2.67 -0.73
C SER A 35 -9.43 -2.25 -1.65
N TYR A 36 -10.37 -3.16 -1.88
CA TYR A 36 -11.61 -2.91 -2.62
C TYR A 36 -12.87 -2.98 -1.74
N ASP A 37 -12.70 -3.20 -0.43
CA ASP A 37 -13.79 -3.47 0.52
C ASP A 37 -13.78 -2.51 1.71
N ASP A 38 -13.49 -1.23 1.44
CA ASP A 38 -13.41 -0.15 2.43
C ASP A 38 -12.37 -0.38 3.54
N GLY A 39 -11.26 -1.04 3.21
CA GLY A 39 -10.09 -1.21 4.09
C GLY A 39 -10.19 -2.42 5.01
N LYS A 40 -11.15 -3.33 4.78
CA LYS A 40 -11.30 -4.55 5.58
C LYS A 40 -10.24 -5.58 5.21
N THR A 41 -9.93 -5.71 3.93
CA THR A 41 -8.87 -6.59 3.44
C THR A 41 -7.99 -5.89 2.42
N PHE A 42 -6.70 -6.18 2.49
CA PHE A 42 -5.69 -5.59 1.62
C PHE A 42 -4.91 -6.68 0.92
N VAL A 43 -4.77 -6.55 -0.40
CA VAL A 43 -3.90 -7.38 -1.23
C VAL A 43 -2.60 -6.63 -1.49
N VAL A 44 -1.48 -7.23 -1.12
CA VAL A 44 -0.14 -6.67 -1.33
C VAL A 44 0.20 -6.67 -2.81
N LEU A 45 0.55 -5.49 -3.33
CA LEU A 45 1.00 -5.26 -4.71
C LEU A 45 2.52 -5.25 -4.83
N ARG A 46 3.22 -4.75 -3.81
CA ARG A 46 4.70 -4.71 -3.79
C ARG A 46 5.24 -4.78 -2.37
N ASP A 47 6.28 -5.59 -2.19
CA ASP A 47 7.10 -5.64 -0.99
C ASP A 47 8.43 -4.90 -1.21
N VAL A 48 8.91 -4.19 -0.20
CA VAL A 48 10.26 -3.62 -0.12
C VAL A 48 10.88 -4.09 1.18
N MET A 49 11.92 -4.91 1.08
CA MET A 49 12.51 -5.59 2.24
C MET A 49 13.78 -4.88 2.72
N HIS A 50 13.93 -4.78 4.04
CA HIS A 50 15.11 -4.27 4.77
C HIS A 50 15.45 -2.78 4.61
N ASN A 51 15.31 -2.22 3.40
CA ASN A 51 15.80 -0.89 3.06
C ASN A 51 14.68 0.11 2.70
N CYS A 52 13.44 -0.16 3.11
CA CYS A 52 12.42 0.87 3.00
C CYS A 52 12.84 2.09 3.84
N THR A 53 12.64 3.31 3.33
CA THR A 53 13.07 4.60 3.95
C THR A 53 14.58 4.86 4.03
N THR A 54 15.45 3.90 3.69
CA THR A 54 16.92 4.09 3.61
C THR A 54 17.50 3.94 2.21
N ASN A 55 16.68 3.65 1.20
CA ASN A 55 17.12 3.63 -0.19
C ASN A 55 17.60 5.01 -0.65
N LYS A 56 18.60 5.03 -1.55
CA LYS A 56 19.10 6.28 -2.18
C LYS A 56 18.00 7.09 -2.86
N SER A 57 16.97 6.41 -3.34
CA SER A 57 15.75 7.02 -3.88
C SER A 57 14.56 6.51 -3.08
N LEU A 58 13.74 7.43 -2.58
CA LEU A 58 12.48 7.13 -1.88
C LEU A 58 11.28 7.13 -2.83
N LYS A 59 11.55 6.93 -4.13
CA LYS A 59 10.55 6.80 -5.19
C LYS A 59 10.32 5.32 -5.52
N TYR A 60 9.06 4.89 -5.46
CA TYR A 60 8.65 3.52 -5.69
C TYR A 60 7.62 3.44 -6.81
N SER A 61 7.76 2.46 -7.68
CA SER A 61 6.79 2.16 -8.74
C SER A 61 6.04 0.88 -8.40
N VAL A 62 4.78 0.98 -8.01
CA VAL A 62 3.98 -0.14 -7.50
C VAL A 62 3.13 -0.69 -8.64
N PRO A 63 3.40 -1.90 -9.13
CA PRO A 63 2.67 -2.44 -10.27
C PRO A 63 1.22 -2.75 -9.89
N LEU A 64 0.28 -2.29 -10.72
CA LEU A 64 -1.11 -2.66 -10.64
C LEU A 64 -1.40 -3.76 -11.66
N PRO A 65 -1.85 -4.96 -11.25
CA PRO A 65 -2.09 -6.06 -12.19
C PRO A 65 -3.08 -5.70 -13.29
N LYS A 66 -2.85 -6.20 -14.52
CA LYS A 66 -3.72 -5.95 -15.68
C LYS A 66 -5.17 -6.41 -15.46
N ASN A 67 -5.36 -7.44 -14.65
CA ASN A 67 -6.65 -8.03 -14.32
C ASN A 67 -7.29 -7.41 -13.06
N ALA A 68 -6.73 -6.35 -12.49
CA ALA A 68 -7.32 -5.68 -11.34
C ALA A 68 -8.76 -5.21 -11.68
N PRO A 69 -9.72 -5.37 -10.75
CA PRO A 69 -11.11 -4.98 -10.99
C PRO A 69 -11.25 -3.46 -11.07
N SER A 70 -12.23 -3.03 -11.86
CA SER A 70 -12.66 -1.63 -11.85
C SER A 70 -13.26 -1.25 -10.51
N SER A 71 -12.90 -0.08 -10.00
CA SER A 71 -13.56 0.51 -8.82
C SER A 71 -13.54 2.02 -8.87
N LYS A 72 -14.67 2.65 -8.52
CA LYS A 72 -14.73 4.09 -8.30
C LYS A 72 -14.11 4.51 -6.96
N LYS A 73 -13.91 3.55 -6.04
CA LYS A 73 -13.35 3.74 -4.71
C LYS A 73 -12.59 2.47 -4.29
N ALA A 74 -11.27 2.54 -4.34
CA ALA A 74 -10.37 1.58 -3.74
C ALA A 74 -9.44 2.33 -2.78
N THR A 75 -8.90 1.66 -1.77
CA THR A 75 -7.98 2.27 -0.81
C THR A 75 -6.59 1.71 -1.06
N PHE A 76 -5.66 2.55 -1.50
CA PHE A 76 -4.25 2.22 -1.62
C PHE A 76 -3.54 2.55 -0.31
N ALA A 77 -2.72 1.63 0.19
CA ALA A 77 -2.03 1.75 1.46
C ALA A 77 -0.52 1.56 1.28
N TRP A 78 0.23 2.44 1.94
CA TRP A 78 1.64 2.22 2.26
C TRP A 78 1.74 1.86 3.74
N THR A 79 2.52 0.83 4.04
CA THR A 79 2.83 0.41 5.41
C THR A 79 4.32 0.28 5.59
N TRP A 80 4.79 0.50 6.82
CA TRP A 80 6.19 0.38 7.16
C TRP A 80 6.37 -0.15 8.59
N ILE A 81 7.14 -1.22 8.71
CA ILE A 81 7.66 -1.73 9.97
C ILE A 81 9.14 -1.36 10.01
N ASN A 82 9.51 -0.50 10.96
CA ASN A 82 10.86 0.01 11.11
C ASN A 82 11.83 -1.08 11.60
N ALA A 83 13.11 -0.94 11.22
CA ALA A 83 14.16 -1.88 11.63
C ALA A 83 14.83 -1.51 12.96
N GLY A 84 14.89 -0.22 13.30
CA GLY A 84 15.59 0.29 14.47
C GLY A 84 14.74 1.20 15.34
N GLY A 85 15.00 1.19 16.64
CA GLY A 85 14.21 1.88 17.66
C GLY A 85 13.08 1.00 18.21
N ASP A 86 11.96 1.63 18.58
CA ASP A 86 10.79 0.94 19.10
C ASP A 86 10.11 0.06 18.05
N TYR A 87 9.36 -0.95 18.47
CA TYR A 87 8.55 -1.76 17.56
C TYR A 87 7.33 -0.96 17.09
N GLN A 88 7.39 -0.40 15.88
CA GLN A 88 6.33 0.46 15.35
C GLN A 88 5.76 -0.07 14.04
N TYR A 89 4.55 0.37 13.73
CA TYR A 89 3.84 0.10 12.47
C TYR A 89 3.26 1.41 11.97
N TYR A 90 3.79 1.90 10.85
CA TYR A 90 3.30 3.09 10.18
C TYR A 90 2.38 2.70 9.04
N MET A 91 1.31 3.47 8.83
CA MET A 91 0.39 3.27 7.72
C MET A 91 -0.16 4.61 7.23
N ASN A 92 -0.14 4.83 5.92
CA ASN A 92 -0.91 5.88 5.27
C ASN A 92 -1.78 5.29 4.17
N CYS A 93 -2.99 5.82 4.02
CA CYS A 93 -3.99 5.39 3.06
C CYS A 93 -4.40 6.55 2.16
N VAL A 94 -4.71 6.23 0.91
CA VAL A 94 -5.28 7.17 -0.06
C VAL A 94 -6.39 6.48 -0.85
N ASP A 95 -7.52 7.17 -0.99
CA ASP A 95 -8.62 6.70 -1.83
C ASP A 95 -8.32 6.98 -3.31
N VAL A 96 -8.41 5.94 -4.13
CA VAL A 96 -8.09 5.95 -5.56
C VAL A 96 -9.24 5.34 -6.36
N ALA A 97 -9.32 5.69 -7.64
CA ALA A 97 -10.16 4.97 -8.59
C ALA A 97 -9.28 4.07 -9.47
N ILE A 98 -9.80 2.88 -9.79
CA ILE A 98 -9.14 1.93 -10.69
C ILE A 98 -10.00 1.76 -11.94
N GLU A 99 -9.43 2.10 -13.09
CA GLU A 99 -9.94 1.74 -14.41
C GLU A 99 -9.40 0.36 -14.76
N GLY A 100 -10.17 -0.67 -14.39
CA GLY A 100 -9.77 -2.07 -14.50
C GLY A 100 -10.66 -2.88 -15.43
N SER A 101 -10.70 -4.18 -15.17
CA SER A 101 -11.57 -5.09 -15.90
C SER A 101 -12.93 -5.21 -15.19
N PRO A 102 -14.08 -5.21 -15.90
CA PRO A 102 -15.41 -5.38 -15.30
C PRO A 102 -15.57 -6.69 -14.52
N ASN A 103 -14.91 -7.76 -14.99
CA ASN A 103 -14.86 -9.07 -14.33
C ASN A 103 -13.47 -9.36 -13.74
N GLY A 104 -12.72 -8.31 -13.42
CA GLY A 104 -11.40 -8.42 -12.83
C GLY A 104 -11.46 -9.06 -11.45
N SER A 105 -10.36 -9.69 -11.06
CA SER A 105 -10.16 -10.16 -9.70
C SER A 105 -8.71 -9.96 -9.31
N LEU A 106 -8.50 -9.70 -8.03
CA LEU A 106 -7.17 -9.49 -7.48
C LEU A 106 -6.97 -10.47 -6.33
N THR A 107 -6.06 -11.42 -6.52
CA THR A 107 -5.65 -12.37 -5.50
C THR A 107 -4.16 -12.17 -5.24
N GLY A 108 -3.77 -12.15 -3.98
CA GLY A 108 -2.37 -12.01 -3.59
C GLY A 108 -2.21 -12.18 -2.09
N LYS A 109 -1.03 -11.82 -1.58
CA LYS A 109 -0.73 -11.92 -0.15
C LYS A 109 -1.61 -10.94 0.62
N LYS A 110 -2.11 -11.37 1.78
CA LYS A 110 -2.74 -10.47 2.76
C LYS A 110 -1.67 -9.51 3.30
N LEU A 111 -2.04 -8.25 3.51
CA LEU A 111 -1.19 -7.28 4.20
C LEU A 111 -0.76 -7.81 5.57
N PHE A 112 0.54 -7.74 5.85
CA PHE A 112 1.11 -8.12 7.13
C PHE A 112 0.91 -6.98 8.13
N VAL A 113 0.43 -7.34 9.32
CA VAL A 113 0.15 -6.39 10.41
C VAL A 113 0.87 -6.88 11.65
N ALA A 114 1.67 -6.01 12.26
CA ALA A 114 2.41 -6.26 13.48
C ALA A 114 2.52 -4.94 14.28
N ASN A 115 3.02 -5.00 15.52
CA ASN A 115 3.41 -3.82 16.30
C ASN A 115 2.31 -2.75 16.52
N ILE A 116 1.04 -3.13 16.40
CA ILE A 116 -0.12 -2.34 16.85
C ILE A 116 -0.63 -2.94 18.17
N LEU A 117 -1.04 -2.10 19.11
CA LEU A 117 -1.40 -2.49 20.49
C LEU A 117 -2.32 -3.72 20.55
N GLY A 118 -1.89 -4.74 21.30
CA GLY A 118 -2.78 -5.75 21.90
C GLY A 118 -3.08 -7.02 21.09
N GLY A 119 -2.64 -7.14 19.83
CA GLY A 119 -2.98 -8.31 19.00
C GLY A 119 -4.50 -8.52 18.87
N VAL A 120 -4.91 -9.52 18.09
CA VAL A 120 -6.29 -10.00 18.18
C VAL A 120 -6.40 -10.73 19.53
N LYS A 121 -7.34 -10.33 20.40
CA LYS A 121 -7.87 -11.30 21.36
C LYS A 121 -8.69 -12.34 20.62
#